data_AF-A0A9D1JAD4-F1
#
_entry.id   AF-A0A9D1JAD4-F1
#
_cell.length_a   1.000
_cell.length_b   1.000
_cell.length_c   1.000
_cell.angle_alpha   90.00
_cell.angle_beta   90.00
_cell.angle_gamma   90.00
#
_symmetry.space_group_name_H-M   'P 1'
#
loop_
_entity.id
_entity.type
_entity.pdbx_description
1 polymer ?
#
loop_
_entity_poly.entity_id
_entity_poly.type
_entity_poly.pdbx_seq_one_letter_code
_entity_poly.pdbx_strand_id
1 'polypeptide(L)'
;MTQNKKNVMVLIVLAALALVCGALLYLDPTGMRSCTTGQLEREFASRARQFLGDQGKITILQESNDDVIVFFCCNASRTSGLIQIHEKASLSLPNRWERSSRETQITRDDGIEHTESFPRADNTYGSVYVSLGDRDTEPTLRLE
;
A
#
# COMPACT_ATOMS: atom_id res chain seq x y z
N MET A 1 39.35 -46.67 2.44
CA MET A 1 38.11 -46.02 1.96
C MET A 1 38.45 -44.59 1.58
N THR A 2 38.45 -44.35 0.28
CA THR A 2 39.23 -43.33 -0.43
C THR A 2 38.62 -41.93 -0.36
N GLN A 3 39.51 -40.95 -0.31
CA GLN A 3 39.32 -39.48 -0.28
C GLN A 3 38.20 -38.97 -1.22
N ASN A 4 37.94 -39.70 -2.31
CA ASN A 4 36.84 -39.47 -3.25
C ASN A 4 35.44 -39.46 -2.60
N LYS A 5 35.16 -40.32 -1.60
CA LYS A 5 33.85 -40.32 -0.92
C LYS A 5 33.60 -39.06 -0.09
N LYS A 6 34.66 -38.49 0.53
CA LYS A 6 34.57 -37.23 1.29
C LYS A 6 34.31 -36.05 0.35
N ASN A 7 34.96 -35.99 -0.80
CA ASN A 7 34.76 -34.92 -1.77
C ASN A 7 33.34 -34.93 -2.37
N VAL A 8 32.79 -36.12 -2.67
CA VAL A 8 31.41 -36.26 -3.15
C VAL A 8 30.41 -35.81 -2.08
N MET A 9 30.65 -36.19 -0.82
CA MET A 9 29.79 -35.77 0.29
C MET A 9 29.81 -34.24 0.50
N VAL A 10 30.97 -33.61 0.39
CA VAL A 10 31.11 -32.14 0.46
C VAL A 10 30.40 -31.46 -0.72
N LEU A 11 30.51 -32.00 -1.93
CA LEU A 11 29.80 -31.48 -3.11
C LEU A 11 28.28 -31.58 -2.98
N ILE A 12 27.76 -32.68 -2.40
CA ILE A 12 26.32 -32.85 -2.16
C ILE A 12 25.83 -31.84 -1.10
N VAL A 13 26.61 -31.60 -0.05
CA VAL A 13 26.26 -30.61 0.99
C VAL A 13 26.28 -29.19 0.41
N LEU A 14 27.27 -28.85 -0.43
CA LEU A 14 27.33 -27.56 -1.12
C LEU A 14 26.18 -27.38 -2.12
N ALA A 15 25.80 -28.43 -2.85
CA ALA A 15 24.65 -28.41 -3.76
C ALA A 15 23.33 -28.23 -3.00
N ALA A 16 23.17 -28.88 -1.85
CA ALA A 16 21.98 -28.71 -1.00
C ALA A 16 21.91 -27.28 -0.41
N LEU A 17 23.03 -26.71 0.03
CA LEU A 17 23.10 -25.31 0.47
C LEU A 17 22.79 -24.33 -0.66
N ALA A 18 23.28 -24.58 -1.87
CA ALA A 18 22.96 -23.78 -3.05
C ALA A 18 21.48 -23.88 -3.44
N LEU A 19 20.86 -25.06 -3.29
CA LEU A 19 19.42 -25.27 -3.53
C LEU A 19 18.56 -24.61 -2.44
N VAL A 20 18.98 -24.62 -1.18
CA VAL A 20 18.26 -23.93 -0.09
C VAL A 20 18.40 -22.41 -0.20
N CYS A 21 19.58 -21.89 -0.55
CA CYS A 21 19.76 -20.46 -0.87
C CYS A 21 19.01 -20.07 -2.15
N GLY A 22 18.96 -20.93 -3.16
CA GLY A 22 18.19 -20.72 -4.38
C GLY A 22 16.67 -20.74 -4.13
N ALA A 23 16.18 -21.60 -3.24
CA ALA A 23 14.77 -21.65 -2.85
C ALA A 23 14.34 -20.43 -2.01
N LEU A 24 15.24 -19.86 -1.20
CA LEU A 24 15.01 -18.58 -0.53
C LEU A 24 14.98 -17.39 -1.51
N LEU A 25 15.61 -17.51 -2.69
CA LEU A 25 15.50 -16.53 -3.77
C LEU A 25 14.21 -16.69 -4.61
N TYR A 26 13.44 -17.77 -4.44
CA TYR A 26 12.07 -17.88 -4.99
C TYR A 26 11.03 -17.16 -4.10
N LEU A 27 11.42 -16.70 -2.91
CA LEU A 27 10.71 -15.65 -2.19
C LEU A 27 11.20 -14.30 -2.71
N ASP A 28 10.75 -13.97 -3.93
CA ASP A 28 10.76 -12.63 -4.54
C ASP A 28 11.74 -11.61 -3.91
N PRO A 29 13.03 -11.63 -4.31
CA PRO A 29 14.03 -10.67 -3.85
C PRO A 29 13.86 -9.28 -4.48
N THR A 30 12.84 -9.11 -5.33
CA THR A 30 12.56 -7.93 -6.14
C THR A 30 11.25 -7.26 -5.73
N GLY A 31 11.14 -6.89 -4.45
CA GLY A 31 10.67 -5.55 -4.04
C GLY A 31 9.28 -5.03 -4.46
N MET A 32 8.45 -5.75 -5.20
CA MET A 32 7.08 -5.33 -5.56
C MET A 32 6.09 -6.23 -4.85
N ARG A 33 5.87 -5.96 -3.56
CA ARG A 33 4.82 -6.60 -2.77
C ARG A 33 3.47 -6.10 -3.23
N SER A 34 2.99 -6.68 -4.33
CA SER A 34 1.64 -6.43 -4.79
C SER A 34 0.63 -6.95 -3.76
N CYS A 35 -0.38 -6.15 -3.44
CA CYS A 35 -1.36 -6.40 -2.39
C CYS A 35 -2.76 -6.53 -3.00
N THR A 36 -3.62 -7.34 -2.39
CA THR A 36 -5.07 -7.28 -2.66
C THR A 36 -5.69 -6.04 -2.02
N THR A 37 -6.83 -5.59 -2.55
CA THR A 37 -7.66 -4.54 -1.92
C THR A 37 -7.92 -4.82 -0.44
N GLY A 38 -8.36 -6.04 -0.09
CA GLY A 38 -8.63 -6.39 1.31
C GLY A 38 -7.38 -6.42 2.21
N GLN A 39 -6.16 -6.60 1.67
CA GLN A 39 -4.93 -6.42 2.44
C GLN A 39 -4.67 -4.94 2.71
N LEU A 40 -4.84 -4.09 1.70
CA LEU A 40 -4.67 -2.65 1.84
C LEU A 40 -5.70 -2.05 2.81
N GLU A 41 -6.97 -2.43 2.71
CA GLU A 41 -8.03 -2.00 3.65
C GLU A 41 -7.65 -2.30 5.11
N ARG A 42 -7.15 -3.51 5.39
CA ARG A 42 -6.73 -3.90 6.75
C ARG A 42 -5.50 -3.13 7.22
N GLU A 43 -4.52 -2.94 6.34
CA GLU A 43 -3.31 -2.17 6.64
C GLU A 43 -3.65 -0.71 6.92
N PHE A 44 -4.46 -0.11 6.05
CA PHE A 44 -4.92 1.26 6.21
C PHE A 44 -5.77 1.43 7.47
N ALA A 45 -6.70 0.51 7.78
CA ALA A 45 -7.46 0.55 9.02
C ALA A 45 -6.56 0.46 10.26
N SER A 46 -5.49 -0.34 10.21
CA SER A 46 -4.50 -0.39 11.28
C SER A 46 -3.72 0.92 11.40
N ARG A 47 -3.33 1.55 10.28
CA ARG A 47 -2.62 2.83 10.26
C ARG A 47 -3.50 3.98 10.74
N ALA A 48 -4.75 4.04 10.28
CA ALA A 48 -5.74 5.01 10.72
C ALA A 48 -5.94 4.96 12.24
N ARG A 49 -6.01 3.76 12.84
CA ARG A 49 -6.07 3.61 14.32
C ARG A 49 -4.81 4.09 15.02
N GLN A 50 -3.63 3.79 14.47
CA GLN A 50 -2.37 4.30 15.04
C GLN A 50 -2.29 5.83 14.98
N PHE A 51 -2.78 6.42 13.90
CA PHE A 51 -2.73 7.86 13.67
C PHE A 51 -3.79 8.63 14.48
N LEU A 52 -5.05 8.18 14.46
CA LEU A 52 -6.17 8.86 15.12
C LEU A 52 -6.39 8.42 16.57
N GLY A 53 -5.75 7.33 17.00
CA GLY A 53 -5.93 6.72 18.33
C GLY A 53 -7.29 6.05 18.50
N ASP A 54 -7.70 5.84 19.75
CA ASP A 54 -8.98 5.19 20.13
C ASP A 54 -10.19 6.14 20.04
N GLN A 55 -10.18 7.10 19.10
CA GLN A 55 -11.21 8.15 18.96
C GLN A 55 -12.58 7.67 18.42
N GLY A 56 -12.97 6.43 18.72
CA GLY A 56 -14.25 5.86 18.30
C GLY A 56 -14.25 5.36 16.85
N LYS A 57 -15.44 5.28 16.24
CA LYS A 57 -15.64 4.70 14.90
C LYS A 57 -14.90 5.52 13.84
N ILE A 58 -13.78 5.01 13.35
CA ILE A 58 -13.04 5.58 12.22
C ILE A 58 -13.84 5.32 10.95
N THR A 59 -14.25 6.37 10.26
CA THR A 59 -14.82 6.30 8.92
C THR A 59 -13.69 6.25 7.90
N ILE A 60 -13.70 5.21 7.07
CA ILE A 60 -12.76 5.05 5.96
C ILE A 60 -13.55 5.20 4.67
N LEU A 61 -13.16 6.15 3.85
CA LEU A 61 -13.62 6.30 2.47
C LEU A 61 -12.62 5.60 1.55
N GLN A 62 -13.16 4.98 0.50
CA GLN A 62 -12.38 4.25 -0.49
C GLN A 62 -12.92 4.56 -1.88
N GLU A 63 -12.00 4.81 -2.81
CA GLU A 63 -12.32 4.96 -4.22
C GLU A 63 -11.21 4.35 -5.07
N SER A 64 -11.57 3.84 -6.24
CA SER A 64 -10.61 3.20 -7.13
C SER A 64 -11.05 3.33 -8.58
N ASN A 65 -10.07 3.42 -9.47
CA ASN A 65 -10.24 3.24 -10.90
C ASN A 65 -9.30 2.12 -11.39
N ASP A 66 -9.08 2.03 -12.69
CA ASP A 66 -8.22 1.00 -13.26
C ASP A 66 -6.74 1.13 -12.87
N ASP A 67 -6.28 2.31 -12.46
CA ASP A 67 -4.88 2.64 -12.25
C ASP A 67 -4.51 2.85 -10.79
N VAL A 68 -5.46 3.19 -9.92
CA VAL A 68 -5.19 3.53 -8.52
C VAL A 68 -6.34 3.14 -7.60
N ILE A 69 -6.01 2.84 -6.35
CA ILE A 69 -6.95 2.78 -5.23
C ILE A 69 -6.51 3.75 -4.14
N VAL A 70 -7.47 4.48 -3.59
CA VAL A 70 -7.25 5.50 -2.58
C VAL A 70 -8.04 5.16 -1.34
N PHE A 71 -7.39 5.32 -0.18
CA PHE A 71 -8.04 5.26 1.12
C PHE A 71 -7.89 6.59 1.83
N PHE A 72 -8.96 7.03 2.48
CA PHE A 72 -8.98 8.24 3.27
C PHE A 72 -9.72 8.02 4.59
N CYS A 73 -9.21 8.57 5.69
CA CYS A 73 -9.92 8.64 6.96
C CYS A 73 -9.70 9.97 7.65
N CYS A 74 -10.62 10.36 8.53
CA CYS A 74 -10.49 11.54 9.38
C CYS A 74 -10.89 11.25 10.83
N ASN A 75 -10.41 12.07 11.76
CA ASN A 75 -10.92 12.02 13.13
C ASN A 75 -12.38 12.50 13.21
N ALA A 76 -13.04 12.20 14.33
CA ALA A 76 -14.43 12.59 14.57
C ALA A 76 -14.66 14.11 14.54
N SER A 77 -13.66 14.90 14.96
CA SER A 77 -13.71 16.36 14.91
C SER A 77 -13.44 16.95 13.52
N ARG A 78 -13.07 16.12 12.53
CA ARG A 78 -12.74 16.52 11.15
C ARG A 78 -11.65 17.60 11.10
N THR A 79 -10.71 17.52 12.03
CA THR A 79 -9.57 18.44 12.13
C THR A 79 -8.28 17.85 11.57
N SER A 80 -8.23 16.53 11.41
CA SER A 80 -7.11 15.83 10.78
C SER A 80 -7.58 14.59 10.03
N GLY A 81 -6.82 14.22 9.01
CA GLY A 81 -7.04 13.01 8.22
C GLY A 81 -5.77 12.41 7.67
N LEU A 82 -5.91 11.19 7.16
CA LEU A 82 -4.84 10.39 6.58
C LEU A 82 -5.30 9.92 5.21
N ILE A 83 -4.46 10.09 4.20
CA ILE A 83 -4.68 9.56 2.86
C ILE A 83 -3.55 8.61 2.45
N GLN A 84 -3.93 7.53 1.79
CA GLN A 84 -2.98 6.58 1.20
C GLN A 84 -3.42 6.24 -0.22
N ILE A 85 -2.52 6.46 -1.19
CA ILE A 85 -2.77 6.30 -2.63
C ILE A 85 -1.92 5.15 -3.14
N HIS A 86 -2.53 4.09 -3.65
CA HIS A 86 -1.84 2.89 -4.15
C HIS A 86 -2.04 2.72 -5.65
N GLU A 87 -0.95 2.72 -6.40
CA GLU A 87 -0.95 2.51 -7.84
C GLU A 87 -1.16 1.03 -8.18
N LYS A 88 -1.70 0.75 -9.36
CA LYS A 88 -1.87 -0.61 -9.87
C LYS A 88 -0.50 -1.25 -10.02
N ALA A 89 -0.38 -2.51 -9.63
CA ALA A 89 0.86 -3.23 -9.85
C ALA A 89 1.13 -3.35 -11.35
N SER A 90 2.34 -2.98 -11.74
CA SER A 90 2.84 -3.02 -13.13
C SER A 90 2.88 -4.43 -13.73
N LEU A 91 2.72 -5.47 -12.91
CA LEU A 91 2.58 -6.87 -13.32
C LEU A 91 1.11 -7.21 -13.62
N SER A 92 0.90 -8.03 -14.65
CA SER A 92 -0.38 -8.51 -15.22
C SER A 92 -1.33 -9.28 -14.28
N LEU A 93 -1.19 -9.11 -12.97
CA LEU A 93 -2.07 -9.67 -11.96
C LEU A 93 -3.29 -8.77 -11.80
N PRO A 94 -4.49 -9.21 -12.24
CA PRO A 94 -5.69 -8.41 -12.06
C PRO A 94 -5.97 -8.17 -10.57
N ASN A 95 -6.44 -6.97 -10.25
CA ASN A 95 -6.82 -6.56 -8.89
C ASN A 95 -5.68 -6.62 -7.86
N ARG A 96 -4.46 -6.30 -8.29
CA ARG A 96 -3.28 -6.16 -7.43
C ARG A 96 -2.74 -4.74 -7.49
N TRP A 97 -2.34 -4.26 -6.32
CA TRP A 97 -1.88 -2.90 -6.09
C TRP A 97 -0.44 -2.90 -5.61
N GLU A 98 0.37 -1.98 -6.10
CA GLU A 98 1.67 -1.70 -5.51
C GLU A 98 1.48 -1.06 -4.13
N ARG A 99 2.21 -1.56 -3.13
CA ARG A 99 2.15 -0.97 -1.81
C ARG A 99 2.81 0.40 -1.85
N SER A 100 1.98 1.43 -1.77
CA SER A 100 2.43 2.81 -1.67
C SER A 100 3.29 3.04 -0.44
N SER A 101 4.39 3.76 -0.65
CA SER A 101 5.17 4.39 0.40
C SER A 101 4.68 5.81 0.73
N ARG A 102 3.67 6.31 0.01
CA ARG A 102 3.12 7.66 0.16
C ARG A 102 1.90 7.64 1.04
N GLU A 103 2.07 8.20 2.22
CA GLU A 103 1.02 8.50 3.18
C GLU A 103 1.07 10.00 3.45
N THR A 104 -0.06 10.68 3.28
CA THR A 104 -0.14 12.12 3.52
C THR A 104 -1.09 12.39 4.67
N GLN A 105 -0.65 13.25 5.58
CA GLN A 105 -1.46 13.75 6.68
C GLN A 105 -2.05 15.09 6.27
N ILE A 106 -3.34 15.26 6.53
CA ILE A 106 -4.08 16.46 6.18
C ILE A 106 -4.55 17.09 7.49
N THR A 107 -4.27 18.37 7.68
CA THR A 107 -4.80 19.16 8.79
C THR A 107 -5.87 20.13 8.28
N ARG A 108 -6.89 20.38 9.08
CA ARG A 108 -7.90 21.40 8.78
C ARG A 108 -7.29 22.78 8.97
N ASP A 109 -6.70 23.31 7.91
CA ASP A 109 -6.39 24.72 7.79
C ASP A 109 -7.24 25.27 6.62
N ASP A 110 -8.40 25.86 6.91
CA ASP A 110 -9.13 26.74 5.96
C ASP A 110 -10.24 26.16 5.06
N GLY A 111 -10.65 24.89 5.22
CA GLY A 111 -11.82 24.35 4.50
C GLY A 111 -11.60 24.15 2.99
N ILE A 112 -10.34 24.15 2.58
CA ILE A 112 -9.90 23.91 1.20
C ILE A 112 -9.82 22.39 0.98
N GLU A 113 -10.28 21.94 -0.19
CA GLU A 113 -10.11 20.56 -0.66
C GLU A 113 -8.61 20.27 -0.88
N HIS A 114 -8.09 19.23 -0.23
CA HIS A 114 -6.72 18.79 -0.44
C HIS A 114 -6.66 17.97 -1.72
N THR A 115 -5.69 18.30 -2.58
CA THR A 115 -5.53 17.67 -3.89
C THR A 115 -4.17 17.01 -4.00
N GLU A 116 -4.14 15.75 -4.41
CA GLU A 116 -2.91 15.02 -4.74
C GLU A 116 -2.96 14.46 -6.15
N SER A 117 -1.86 14.62 -6.90
CA SER A 117 -1.74 14.06 -8.24
C SER A 117 -1.04 12.72 -8.23
N PHE A 118 -1.49 11.80 -9.09
CA PHE A 118 -0.85 10.49 -9.30
C PHE A 118 -0.57 10.26 -10.79
N PRO A 119 0.52 9.55 -11.13
CA PRO A 119 0.81 9.23 -12.52
C PRO A 119 -0.19 8.20 -13.07
N ARG A 120 -0.61 8.36 -14.32
CA ARG A 120 -1.42 7.38 -15.06
C ARG A 120 -0.57 6.60 -16.06
N ALA A 121 -1.11 5.47 -16.53
CA ALA A 121 -0.44 4.61 -17.50
C ALA A 121 -0.19 5.29 -18.86
N ASP A 122 -0.99 6.31 -19.20
CA ASP A 122 -0.86 7.09 -20.44
C ASP A 122 0.14 8.27 -20.34
N ASN A 123 0.92 8.33 -19.25
CA ASN A 123 1.84 9.42 -18.91
C ASN A 123 1.16 10.78 -18.62
N THR A 124 -0.15 10.79 -18.39
CA THR A 124 -0.84 11.96 -17.81
C THR A 124 -0.92 11.84 -16.29
N TYR A 125 -1.51 12.83 -15.63
CA TYR A 125 -1.75 12.82 -14.19
C TYR A 125 -3.24 12.75 -13.90
N GLY A 126 -3.61 11.85 -12.99
CA GLY A 126 -4.91 11.90 -12.33
C GLY A 126 -4.86 12.72 -11.06
N SER A 127 -6.03 13.00 -10.49
CA SER A 127 -6.14 13.78 -9.27
C SER A 127 -7.03 13.10 -8.25
N VAL A 128 -6.58 13.14 -7.01
CA VAL A 128 -7.31 12.72 -5.82
C VAL A 128 -7.70 13.96 -5.07
N TYR A 129 -8.98 14.09 -4.81
CA TYR A 129 -9.57 15.21 -4.10
C TYR A 129 -10.15 14.70 -2.78
N VAL A 130 -9.73 15.31 -1.67
CA VAL A 130 -10.25 14.95 -0.35
C VAL A 130 -10.64 16.19 0.42
N SER A 131 -11.80 16.11 1.07
CA SER A 131 -12.26 17.11 2.03
C SER A 131 -12.52 16.44 3.36
N LEU A 132 -12.03 17.06 4.44
CA LEU A 132 -12.39 16.67 5.80
C LEU A 132 -13.88 16.93 6.09
N GLY A 133 -14.55 17.74 5.26
CA GLY A 133 -15.88 18.30 5.55
C GLY A 133 -15.82 19.32 6.70
N ASP A 134 -16.95 19.96 6.96
CA ASP A 134 -17.15 20.90 8.07
C ASP A 134 -18.15 20.36 9.09
N ARG A 135 -18.92 21.23 9.76
CA ARG A 135 -20.00 20.80 10.66
C ARG A 135 -21.22 20.27 9.89
N ASP A 136 -21.46 20.81 8.70
CA ASP A 136 -22.69 20.65 7.94
C ASP A 136 -22.49 19.74 6.71
N THR A 137 -21.24 19.41 6.38
CA THR A 137 -20.86 18.55 5.25
C THR A 137 -20.07 17.32 5.70
N GLU A 138 -20.37 16.17 5.12
CA GLU A 138 -19.60 14.94 5.35
C GLU A 138 -18.22 15.00 4.69
N PRO A 139 -17.21 14.25 5.20
CA PRO A 139 -15.95 14.10 4.50
C PRO A 139 -16.17 13.48 3.12
N THR A 140 -15.37 13.89 2.15
CA THR A 140 -15.45 13.40 0.77
C THR A 140 -14.10 12.89 0.29
N LEU A 141 -14.17 11.89 -0.58
CA LEU A 141 -13.08 11.38 -1.41
C LEU A 141 -13.63 11.34 -2.83
N ARG A 142 -12.87 11.89 -3.78
CA ARG A 142 -13.18 11.86 -5.21
C ARG A 142 -11.91 11.55 -5.99
N LEU A 143 -12.01 10.62 -6.92
CA LEU A 143 -10.93 10.23 -7.82
C LEU A 143 -11.25 10.61 -9.26
N GLU A 144 -10.36 11.37 -9.91
CA GLU A 144 -10.47 11.74 -11.32
C GLU A 144 -9.33 11.21 -12.19
#